data_AF-A0A7S2N6S7-F1
#
_entry.id   AF-A0A7S2N6S7-F1
#
_cell.length_a   1.000
_cell.length_b   1.000
_cell.length_c   1.000
_cell.angle_alpha   90.00
_cell.angle_beta   90.00
_cell.angle_gamma   90.00
#
_symmetry.space_group_name_H-M   'P 1'
#
loop_
_entity.id
_entity.type
_entity.pdbx_description
1 polymer ?
#
loop_
_entity_poly.entity_id
_entity_poly.type
_entity_poly.pdbx_seq_one_letter_code
_entity_poly.pdbx_strand_id
1 'polypeptide(L)'
;GFSTQGLKDGGFTPAEMKAADLTASDLRAASFPARALKAADFTCQELASAGYTAQELADGGEGYSVAELKAVGFTAKILTQAGIDVKLLVQSGFLAPELTNAGWKVKDLRELGYKAKDLRKINYDLQELKTGGYDVKALKSAGFVT
;
A
#
# COMPACT_ATOMS: atom_id res chain seq x y z
N GLY A 1 -1.98 -22.60 -31.34
CA GLY A 1 -1.42 -22.13 -30.07
C GLY A 1 -2.47 -22.31 -29.00
N PHE A 2 -2.12 -22.85 -27.85
CA PHE A 2 -3.05 -23.00 -26.74
C PHE A 2 -3.31 -21.63 -26.10
N SER A 3 -4.57 -21.35 -25.73
CA SER A 3 -4.89 -20.14 -24.97
C SER A 3 -4.57 -20.36 -23.48
N THR A 4 -4.26 -19.29 -22.76
CA THR A 4 -4.00 -19.32 -21.31
C THR A 4 -5.21 -19.88 -20.54
N GLN A 5 -6.42 -19.55 -21.00
CA GLN A 5 -7.66 -20.12 -20.49
C GLN A 5 -7.75 -21.64 -20.72
N GLY A 6 -7.37 -22.12 -21.91
CA GLY A 6 -7.36 -23.55 -22.21
C GLY A 6 -6.36 -24.34 -21.35
N LEU A 7 -5.21 -23.73 -21.01
CA LEU A 7 -4.26 -24.32 -20.07
C LEU A 7 -4.86 -24.39 -18.65
N LYS A 8 -5.55 -23.33 -18.20
CA LYS A 8 -6.24 -23.33 -16.89
C LYS A 8 -7.32 -24.41 -16.84
N ASP A 9 -8.15 -24.50 -17.86
CA ASP A 9 -9.23 -25.50 -17.95
C ASP A 9 -8.68 -26.93 -18.06
N GLY A 10 -7.48 -27.08 -18.64
CA GLY A 10 -6.71 -28.32 -18.67
C GLY A 10 -6.03 -28.70 -17.35
N GLY A 11 -6.18 -27.89 -16.30
CA GLY A 11 -5.67 -28.18 -14.96
C GLY A 11 -4.22 -27.76 -14.71
N PHE A 12 -3.59 -27.01 -15.63
CA PHE A 12 -2.25 -26.50 -15.40
C PHE A 12 -2.24 -25.46 -14.28
N THR A 13 -1.23 -25.55 -13.43
CA THR A 13 -1.00 -24.64 -12.31
C THR A 13 -0.28 -23.37 -12.76
N PRO A 14 -0.41 -22.24 -12.02
CA PRO A 14 0.39 -21.04 -12.29
C PRO A 14 1.90 -21.28 -12.31
N ALA A 15 2.42 -22.22 -11.52
CA ALA A 15 3.84 -22.57 -11.49
C ALA A 15 4.29 -23.26 -12.79
N GLU A 16 3.49 -24.21 -13.29
CA GLU A 16 3.76 -24.86 -14.58
C GLU A 16 3.66 -23.86 -15.74
N MET A 17 2.68 -22.96 -15.70
CA MET A 17 2.54 -21.90 -16.71
C MET A 17 3.74 -20.94 -16.68
N LYS A 18 4.21 -20.56 -15.49
CA LYS A 18 5.41 -19.73 -15.34
C LYS A 18 6.67 -20.44 -15.88
N ALA A 19 6.81 -21.75 -15.62
CA ALA A 19 7.91 -22.55 -16.16
C ALA A 19 7.86 -22.69 -17.69
N ALA A 20 6.71 -22.42 -18.30
CA ALA A 20 6.51 -22.33 -19.75
C ALA A 20 6.59 -20.89 -20.28
N ASP A 21 7.21 -19.97 -19.53
CA ASP A 21 7.43 -18.56 -19.86
C ASP A 21 6.15 -17.71 -19.98
N LEU A 22 5.01 -18.15 -19.42
CA LEU A 22 3.83 -17.29 -19.33
C LEU A 22 4.01 -16.21 -18.25
N THR A 23 3.54 -15.00 -18.58
CA THR A 23 3.67 -13.82 -17.72
C THR A 23 2.50 -13.68 -16.74
N ALA A 24 2.66 -12.86 -15.70
CA ALA A 24 1.55 -12.53 -14.81
C ALA A 24 0.34 -11.93 -15.55
N SER A 25 0.56 -11.21 -16.67
CA SER A 25 -0.51 -10.67 -17.53
C SER A 25 -1.29 -11.77 -18.24
N ASP A 26 -0.59 -12.80 -18.74
CA ASP A 26 -1.20 -13.96 -19.39
C ASP A 26 -2.11 -14.72 -18.43
N LEU A 27 -1.63 -14.90 -17.19
CA LEU A 27 -2.37 -15.59 -16.13
C LEU A 27 -3.53 -14.72 -15.60
N ARG A 28 -3.38 -13.39 -15.55
CA ARG A 28 -4.48 -12.49 -15.22
C ARG A 28 -5.59 -12.56 -16.26
N ALA A 29 -5.25 -12.63 -17.54
CA ALA A 29 -6.23 -12.81 -18.62
C ALA A 29 -7.00 -14.13 -18.49
N ALA A 30 -6.36 -15.18 -17.96
CA ALA A 30 -7.02 -16.43 -17.57
C ALA A 30 -7.73 -16.36 -16.19
N SER A 31 -7.90 -15.16 -15.61
CA SER A 31 -8.57 -14.92 -14.33
C SER A 31 -7.98 -15.71 -13.15
N PHE A 32 -6.66 -15.88 -13.10
CA PHE A 32 -6.01 -16.38 -11.88
C PHE A 32 -5.97 -15.30 -10.79
N PRO A 33 -6.24 -15.65 -9.52
CA PRO A 33 -6.12 -14.70 -8.42
C PRO A 33 -4.65 -14.40 -8.11
N ALA A 34 -4.36 -13.17 -7.65
CA ALA A 34 -3.00 -12.72 -7.31
C ALA A 34 -2.25 -13.68 -6.38
N ARG A 35 -2.94 -14.22 -5.37
CA ARG A 35 -2.38 -15.22 -4.43
C ARG A 35 -1.86 -16.47 -5.10
N ALA A 36 -2.56 -16.97 -6.13
CA ALA A 36 -2.13 -18.18 -6.83
C ALA A 36 -0.83 -17.92 -7.61
N LEU A 37 -0.65 -16.71 -8.15
CA LEU A 37 0.60 -16.31 -8.79
C LEU A 37 1.71 -16.07 -7.75
N LYS A 38 1.40 -15.47 -6.60
CA LYS A 38 2.37 -15.34 -5.51
C LYS A 38 2.89 -16.71 -5.04
N ALA A 39 2.00 -17.70 -4.93
CA ALA A 39 2.36 -19.08 -4.59
C ALA A 39 3.19 -19.78 -5.69
N ALA A 40 3.17 -19.25 -6.92
CA ALA A 40 4.02 -19.65 -8.04
C ALA A 40 5.26 -18.73 -8.21
N ASP A 41 5.66 -18.07 -7.12
CA ASP A 41 6.84 -17.20 -7.03
C ASP A 41 6.85 -15.99 -7.96
N PHE A 42 5.70 -15.59 -8.54
CA PHE A 42 5.63 -14.27 -9.17
C PHE A 42 5.85 -13.19 -8.11
N THR A 43 6.47 -12.09 -8.50
CA THR A 43 6.81 -10.97 -7.64
C THR A 43 5.67 -9.95 -7.59
N CYS A 44 5.66 -9.13 -6.53
CA CYS A 44 4.71 -8.02 -6.43
C CYS A 44 4.79 -7.07 -7.64
N GLN A 45 6.00 -6.86 -8.18
CA GLN A 45 6.24 -5.98 -9.33
C GLN A 45 5.61 -6.55 -10.61
N GLU A 46 5.78 -7.86 -10.87
CA GLU A 46 5.18 -8.52 -12.03
C GLU A 46 3.65 -8.43 -11.99
N LEU A 47 3.05 -8.63 -10.82
CA LEU A 47 1.60 -8.55 -10.68
C LEU A 47 1.08 -7.11 -10.76
N ALA A 48 1.78 -6.15 -10.18
CA ALA A 48 1.44 -4.73 -10.31
C ALA A 48 1.49 -4.30 -11.79
N SER A 49 2.54 -4.70 -12.52
CA SER A 49 2.69 -4.46 -13.96
C SER A 49 1.65 -5.20 -14.80
N ALA A 50 1.17 -6.36 -14.36
CA ALA A 50 0.05 -7.08 -14.96
C ALA A 50 -1.32 -6.43 -14.68
N GLY A 51 -1.39 -5.39 -13.84
CA GLY A 51 -2.61 -4.65 -13.56
C GLY A 51 -3.47 -5.23 -12.44
N TYR A 52 -2.88 -6.05 -11.55
CA TYR A 52 -3.54 -6.38 -10.28
C TYR A 52 -3.61 -5.13 -9.38
N THR A 53 -4.75 -4.95 -8.74
CA THR A 53 -5.02 -3.85 -7.82
C THR A 53 -4.35 -4.07 -6.46
N ALA A 54 -4.16 -2.99 -5.70
CA ALA A 54 -3.68 -3.08 -4.32
C ALA A 54 -4.52 -4.01 -3.44
N GLN A 55 -5.84 -4.04 -3.64
CA GLN A 55 -6.75 -4.90 -2.89
C GLN A 55 -6.51 -6.39 -3.23
N GLU A 56 -6.40 -6.72 -4.52
CA GLU A 56 -6.07 -8.08 -4.96
C GLU A 56 -4.69 -8.52 -4.48
N LEU A 57 -3.72 -7.60 -4.45
CA LEU A 57 -2.36 -7.92 -4.05
C LEU A 57 -2.18 -8.05 -2.55
N ALA A 58 -2.87 -7.23 -1.75
CA ALA A 58 -2.85 -7.34 -0.29
C ALA A 58 -3.60 -8.58 0.19
N ASP A 59 -4.69 -8.94 -0.50
CA ASP A 59 -5.50 -10.14 -0.26
C ASP A 59 -5.79 -10.40 1.22
N GLY A 60 -6.38 -9.41 1.88
CA GLY A 60 -6.73 -9.51 3.31
C GLY A 60 -5.54 -9.67 4.26
N GLY A 61 -4.30 -9.43 3.80
CA GLY A 61 -3.06 -9.58 4.58
C GLY A 61 -2.30 -10.89 4.31
N GLU A 62 -2.83 -11.80 3.50
CA GLU A 62 -2.15 -13.04 3.14
C GLU A 62 -1.43 -12.95 1.78
N GLY A 63 -1.67 -11.86 1.05
CA GLY A 63 -0.95 -11.47 -0.16
C GLY A 63 0.38 -10.77 0.14
N TYR A 64 0.78 -9.81 -0.68
CA TYR A 64 1.98 -9.01 -0.46
C TYR A 64 1.82 -8.03 0.69
N SER A 65 2.91 -7.80 1.41
CA SER A 65 2.96 -6.82 2.49
C SER A 65 2.78 -5.40 1.96
N VAL A 66 2.30 -4.49 2.81
CA VAL A 66 2.17 -3.07 2.46
C VAL A 66 3.53 -2.44 2.12
N ALA A 67 4.63 -2.92 2.68
CA ALA A 67 5.98 -2.50 2.31
C ALA A 67 6.32 -2.89 0.87
N GLU A 68 5.99 -4.11 0.44
CA GLU A 68 6.16 -4.55 -0.96
C GLU A 68 5.27 -3.75 -1.91
N LEU A 69 4.01 -3.51 -1.54
CA LEU A 69 3.10 -2.66 -2.32
C LEU A 69 3.66 -1.24 -2.47
N LYS A 70 4.17 -0.65 -1.38
CA LYS A 70 4.83 0.66 -1.41
C LYS A 70 6.03 0.66 -2.35
N ALA A 71 6.86 -0.39 -2.29
CA ALA A 71 8.07 -0.51 -3.11
C ALA A 71 7.77 -0.55 -4.61
N VAL A 72 6.61 -1.09 -5.01
CA VAL A 72 6.18 -1.13 -6.42
C VAL A 72 5.31 0.07 -6.83
N GLY A 73 5.24 1.11 -5.98
CA GLY A 73 4.64 2.40 -6.32
C GLY A 73 3.18 2.59 -5.87
N PHE A 74 2.60 1.69 -5.08
CA PHE A 74 1.30 1.94 -4.50
C PHE A 74 1.39 3.04 -3.43
N THR A 75 0.65 4.13 -3.65
CA THR A 75 0.62 5.27 -2.74
C THR A 75 -0.33 5.03 -1.57
N ALA A 76 -0.15 5.78 -0.46
CA ALA A 76 -1.07 5.76 0.67
C ALA A 76 -2.53 5.94 0.22
N LYS A 77 -2.78 6.83 -0.75
CA LYS A 77 -4.12 7.08 -1.30
C LYS A 77 -4.72 5.82 -1.91
N ILE A 78 -3.99 5.13 -2.78
CA ILE A 78 -4.46 3.90 -3.42
C ILE A 78 -4.72 2.82 -2.37
N LEU A 79 -3.81 2.65 -1.41
CA LEU A 79 -3.93 1.64 -0.37
C LEU A 79 -5.12 1.90 0.58
N THR A 80 -5.36 3.16 0.94
CA THR A 80 -6.53 3.54 1.75
C THR A 80 -7.85 3.32 0.99
N GLN A 81 -7.88 3.61 -0.31
CA GLN A 81 -9.04 3.37 -1.16
C GLN A 81 -9.30 1.87 -1.37
N ALA A 82 -8.23 1.06 -1.34
CA ALA A 82 -8.30 -0.40 -1.33
C ALA A 82 -8.73 -0.99 0.04
N GLY A 83 -9.04 -0.15 1.03
CA GLY A 83 -9.51 -0.57 2.35
C GLY A 83 -8.43 -1.10 3.28
N ILE A 84 -7.15 -0.86 2.97
CA ILE A 84 -6.03 -1.29 3.82
C ILE A 84 -5.97 -0.39 5.06
N ASP A 85 -5.83 -1.01 6.24
CA ASP A 85 -5.78 -0.31 7.53
C ASP A 85 -4.61 0.70 7.54
N VAL A 86 -4.93 1.97 7.82
CA VAL A 86 -3.95 3.05 7.92
C VAL A 86 -2.87 2.78 8.96
N LYS A 87 -3.17 2.01 10.03
CA LYS A 87 -2.16 1.62 11.02
C LYS A 87 -1.07 0.76 10.38
N LEU A 88 -1.44 -0.11 9.45
CA LEU A 88 -0.49 -0.92 8.69
C LEU A 88 0.34 -0.07 7.73
N LEU A 89 -0.26 0.96 7.12
CA LEU A 89 0.47 1.94 6.32
C LEU A 89 1.53 2.67 7.16
N VAL A 90 1.17 3.15 8.34
CA VAL A 90 2.11 3.81 9.26
C VAL A 90 3.24 2.86 9.66
N GLN A 91 2.92 1.62 10.04
CA GLN A 91 3.91 0.59 10.38
C GLN A 91 4.83 0.24 9.21
N SER A 92 4.33 0.36 7.98
CA SER A 92 5.09 0.13 6.74
C SER A 92 5.84 1.36 6.25
N GLY A 93 5.92 2.42 7.07
CA GLY A 93 6.75 3.59 6.82
C GLY A 93 6.13 4.64 5.90
N PHE A 94 4.81 4.67 5.72
CA PHE A 94 4.14 5.83 5.13
C PHE A 94 4.23 7.04 6.05
N LEU A 95 4.72 8.16 5.52
CA LEU A 95 4.92 9.41 6.23
C LEU A 95 3.65 10.25 6.27
N ALA A 96 3.59 11.18 7.23
CA ALA A 96 2.47 12.09 7.40
C ALA A 96 2.05 12.86 6.11
N PRO A 97 2.97 13.41 5.29
CA PRO A 97 2.61 14.05 4.02
C PRO A 97 1.92 13.10 3.04
N GLU A 98 2.35 11.84 3.00
CA GLU A 98 1.73 10.81 2.15
C GLU A 98 0.29 10.52 2.61
N LEU A 99 0.07 10.47 3.92
CA LEU A 99 -1.25 10.27 4.52
C LEU A 99 -2.15 11.50 4.33
N THR A 100 -1.64 12.73 4.46
CA THR A 100 -2.45 13.92 4.16
C THR A 100 -2.81 14.02 2.68
N ASN A 101 -1.91 13.60 1.78
CA ASN A 101 -2.23 13.49 0.35
C ASN A 101 -3.26 12.39 0.06
N ALA A 102 -3.37 11.39 0.95
CA ALA A 102 -4.44 10.39 0.95
C ALA A 102 -5.75 10.90 1.59
N GLY A 103 -5.80 12.14 2.07
CA GLY A 103 -7.01 12.76 2.63
C GLY A 103 -7.13 12.70 4.15
N TRP A 104 -6.12 12.17 4.85
CA TRP A 104 -6.09 12.16 6.32
C TRP A 104 -5.80 13.56 6.87
N LYS A 105 -6.38 13.89 8.02
CA LYS A 105 -6.20 15.20 8.68
C LYS A 105 -5.12 15.10 9.75
N VAL A 106 -4.57 16.24 10.14
CA VAL A 106 -3.57 16.34 11.22
C VAL A 106 -4.08 15.76 12.55
N LYS A 107 -5.39 15.89 12.81
CA LYS A 107 -6.05 15.25 13.96
C LYS A 107 -5.88 13.73 13.92
N ASP A 108 -6.10 13.13 12.76
CA ASP A 108 -5.99 11.68 12.59
C ASP A 108 -4.52 11.23 12.71
N LEU A 109 -3.59 11.99 12.14
CA LEU A 109 -2.15 11.74 12.30
C LEU A 109 -1.72 11.75 13.77
N ARG A 110 -2.22 12.72 14.56
CA ARG A 110 -1.97 12.78 16.00
C ARG A 110 -2.47 11.52 16.71
N GLU A 111 -3.65 11.03 16.35
CA GLU A 111 -4.25 9.80 16.88
C GLU A 111 -3.49 8.54 16.43
N LEU A 112 -2.85 8.59 15.26
CA LEU A 112 -1.90 7.58 14.76
C LEU A 112 -0.51 7.68 15.40
N GLY A 113 -0.31 8.60 16.34
CA GLY A 113 0.91 8.69 17.15
C GLY A 113 1.97 9.64 16.63
N TYR A 114 1.74 10.33 15.51
CA TYR A 114 2.65 11.39 15.05
C TYR A 114 2.79 12.47 16.12
N LYS A 115 4.00 13.01 16.27
CA LYS A 115 4.29 14.06 17.26
C LYS A 115 4.43 15.40 16.55
N ALA A 116 3.96 16.48 17.19
CA ALA A 116 4.09 17.84 16.67
C ALA A 116 5.54 18.20 16.27
N LYS A 117 6.52 17.72 17.03
CA LYS A 117 7.95 17.94 16.74
C LYS A 117 8.37 17.31 15.41
N ASP A 118 7.88 16.12 15.10
CA ASP A 118 8.24 15.41 13.88
C ASP A 118 7.47 15.94 12.68
N LEU A 119 6.19 16.31 12.87
CA LEU A 119 5.42 17.00 11.84
C LEU A 119 6.03 18.38 11.49
N ARG A 120 6.53 19.13 12.47
CA ARG A 120 7.22 20.40 12.19
C ARG A 120 8.47 20.20 11.31
N LYS A 121 9.26 19.16 11.54
CA LYS A 121 10.47 18.87 10.73
C LYS A 121 10.15 18.63 9.26
N ILE A 122 8.91 18.26 8.94
CA ILE A 122 8.41 18.02 7.59
C ILE A 122 7.39 19.10 7.18
N ASN A 123 7.57 20.32 7.70
CA ASN A 123 6.91 21.56 7.30
C ASN A 123 5.43 21.72 7.65
N TYR A 124 4.89 20.95 8.60
CA TYR A 124 3.58 21.30 9.18
C TYR A 124 3.72 22.55 10.07
N ASP A 125 2.83 23.52 9.86
CA ASP A 125 2.88 24.80 10.54
C ASP A 125 2.13 24.82 11.88
N LEU A 126 2.24 25.95 12.60
CA LEU A 126 1.61 26.13 13.90
C LEU A 126 0.08 26.02 13.84
N GLN A 127 -0.55 26.57 12.80
CA GLN A 127 -2.01 26.59 12.65
C GLN A 127 -2.56 25.20 12.33
N GLU A 128 -1.88 24.47 11.45
CA GLU A 128 -2.21 23.09 11.12
C GLU A 128 -2.14 22.19 12.36
N LEU A 129 -1.08 22.32 13.16
CA LEU A 129 -0.91 21.54 14.39
C LEU A 129 -1.88 21.95 15.49
N LYS A 130 -2.18 23.25 15.65
CA LYS A 130 -3.24 23.72 16.56
C LYS A 130 -4.60 23.16 16.15
N THR A 131 -4.95 23.24 14.87
CA THR A 131 -6.21 22.71 14.32
C THR A 131 -6.30 21.20 14.45
N GLY A 132 -5.17 20.50 14.32
CA GLY A 132 -5.02 19.07 14.59
C GLY A 132 -5.14 18.68 16.07
N GLY A 133 -5.27 19.67 16.97
CA GLY A 133 -5.49 19.45 18.40
C GLY A 133 -4.22 19.15 19.19
N TYR A 134 -3.02 19.52 18.71
CA TYR A 134 -1.84 19.49 19.56
C TYR A 134 -1.92 20.61 20.61
N ASP A 135 -1.67 20.26 21.88
CA ASP A 135 -1.70 21.23 22.97
C ASP A 135 -0.48 22.17 22.94
N VAL A 136 -0.56 23.25 23.72
CA VAL A 136 0.51 24.26 23.82
C VAL A 136 1.85 23.65 24.25
N LYS A 137 1.84 22.62 25.11
CA LYS A 137 3.06 21.96 25.58
C LYS A 137 3.75 21.22 24.44
N ALA A 138 3.00 20.49 23.62
CA ALA A 138 3.48 19.80 22.44
C ALA A 138 4.01 20.78 21.38
N LEU A 139 3.32 21.91 21.17
CA LEU A 139 3.74 22.95 20.22
C LEU A 139 5.02 23.67 20.66
N LYS A 140 5.13 24.02 21.95
CA LYS A 140 6.39 24.56 22.53
C LYS A 140 7.53 23.55 22.42
N SER A 141 7.27 22.27 22.68
CA SER A 141 8.27 21.19 22.54
C SER A 141 8.68 20.94 21.09
N ALA A 142 7.78 21.21 20.13
CA ALA A 142 8.09 21.25 18.72
C ALA A 142 8.91 22.51 18.34
N GLY A 143 9.02 23.49 19.25
CA GLY A 143 9.82 24.71 19.13
C GLY A 143 9.06 25.89 18.51
N PHE A 144 7.73 25.85 18.48
CA PHE A 144 6.94 27.02 18.14
C PHE A 144 6.94 27.99 19.33
N VAL A 145 7.13 29.27 19.04
CA VAL A 145 6.90 30.33 20.02
C VAL A 145 5.39 30.55 20.02
N THR A 146 4.70 29.99 21.01
CA THR A 146 3.23 29.98 21.14
C THR A 146 2.73 31.11 22.02
#